data_AF-A0A196S3J7-F1
#
_entry.id   AF-A0A196S3J7-F1
#
_cell.length_a   1.000
_cell.length_b   1.000
_cell.length_c   1.000
_cell.angle_alpha   90.00
_cell.angle_beta   90.00
_cell.angle_gamma   90.00
#
_symmetry.space_group_name_H-M   'P 1'
#
loop_
_entity.id
_entity.type
_entity.pdbx_description
1 polymer ?
#
loop_
_entity_poly.entity_id
_entity_poly.type
_entity_poly.pdbx_seq_one_letter_code
_entity_poly.pdbx_strand_id
1 'polypeptide(L)'
;MNDIFMDPMGTVTLGSIGYVQDHDTSSVIFLSPEYISGNPCCKSDAWSLGMTLYELAEDKNPYRGSMTAAKQLIRSLDPPSLPSEKWSAEFVDFVKRCLVKDVEERWSVKQLMEHPFVKDAVKRVQRLKKSLLIRSMFLKYFLSTVRTPIAHGMALLLNGDGLTESIQNFEVTGFVLNLGKELFVEWDGHRHVVCDLLRKKIIRVDDSMLYTSKTVLDLNDEGERWEGEVHQGQPYGWGVLYDKEGEKKYEGFRIGDVNVCYGTLYYSDIRTKEYQGEWCGGQRWGRGTHFDRSEKVAYSGVWIRDAHAKRKVVITAENESEVEFCNKVECLEVQENCCNGSKGEEKLLSLLPFLKELIVGNESFRGMDKVKLVEMENLERVVIGRGSFTNHPKDAFRDPSREFHLKDCPRVRELRIGGYSFSDFGVCEIENVPLLESVSMGDLKENHCCYNFYYASSLVLRNLPKLKSLVFGSYAFHEFLPALKVFSCEDECSQSLTNAHTITIENVPSVTKVSLSKTAFATKKRVLIRNAFELRKAIV
;
A
#
# COMPACT_ATOMS: atom_id res chain seq x y z
N MET A 1 -5.58 -18.19 -23.27
CA MET A 1 -5.22 -17.09 -22.33
C MET A 1 -6.06 -17.05 -21.05
N ASN A 2 -7.30 -17.56 -21.03
CA ASN A 2 -8.20 -17.49 -19.87
C ASN A 2 -7.73 -18.23 -18.60
N ASP A 3 -6.70 -19.06 -18.70
CA ASP A 3 -6.20 -19.88 -17.58
C ASP A 3 -4.93 -19.34 -16.91
N ILE A 4 -4.43 -18.16 -17.32
CA ILE A 4 -3.25 -17.51 -16.72
C ILE A 4 -3.74 -16.34 -15.87
N PHE A 5 -3.61 -16.47 -14.55
CA PHE A 5 -4.03 -15.47 -13.58
C PHE A 5 -2.82 -14.71 -13.06
N MET A 6 -2.92 -13.39 -12.98
CA MET A 6 -1.88 -12.51 -12.46
C MET A 6 -2.45 -11.69 -11.30
N ASP A 7 -1.73 -11.61 -10.18
CA ASP A 7 -2.13 -10.79 -9.04
C ASP A 7 -1.33 -9.46 -8.96
N PRO A 8 -1.85 -8.45 -8.25
CA PRO A 8 -1.16 -7.17 -8.05
C PRO A 8 0.19 -7.29 -7.32
N MET A 9 0.45 -8.39 -6.63
CA MET A 9 1.72 -8.67 -5.98
C MET A 9 2.77 -9.23 -6.95
N GLY A 10 2.39 -9.49 -8.20
CA GLY A 10 3.26 -10.04 -9.23
C GLY A 10 3.27 -11.57 -9.29
N THR A 11 2.39 -12.26 -8.58
CA THR A 11 2.27 -13.72 -8.70
C THR A 11 1.56 -14.07 -10.00
N VAL A 12 2.04 -15.11 -10.69
CA VAL A 12 1.37 -15.70 -11.85
C VAL A 12 0.99 -17.12 -11.48
N THR A 13 -0.29 -17.46 -11.67
CA THR A 13 -0.83 -18.79 -11.38
C THR A 13 -1.59 -19.33 -12.59
N LEU A 14 -1.60 -20.65 -12.72
CA LEU A 14 -2.39 -21.35 -13.72
C LEU A 14 -3.69 -21.83 -13.06
N GLY A 15 -4.85 -21.50 -13.62
CA GLY A 15 -6.13 -21.81 -12.99
C GLY A 15 -6.75 -23.15 -13.38
N SER A 16 -6.46 -23.67 -14.56
CA SER A 16 -6.99 -24.96 -15.03
C SER A 16 -5.86 -25.99 -15.12
N ILE A 17 -5.86 -26.95 -14.19
CA ILE A 17 -4.90 -28.07 -14.17
C ILE A 17 -5.70 -29.37 -14.34
N GLY A 18 -5.74 -29.91 -15.56
CA GLY A 18 -6.43 -31.18 -15.83
C GLY A 18 -6.55 -31.53 -17.31
N TYR A 19 -6.78 -32.81 -17.61
CA TYR A 19 -7.10 -33.29 -18.96
C TYR A 19 -8.54 -32.93 -19.31
N VAL A 20 -8.72 -31.97 -20.22
CA VAL A 20 -10.04 -31.55 -20.68
C VAL A 20 -10.47 -32.48 -21.83
N GLN A 21 -11.57 -33.22 -21.62
CA GLN A 21 -12.12 -34.14 -22.64
C GLN A 21 -12.94 -33.42 -23.72
N ASP A 22 -13.51 -32.25 -23.39
CA ASP A 22 -14.40 -31.51 -24.29
C ASP A 22 -13.79 -30.14 -24.57
N HIS A 23 -13.24 -29.98 -25.78
CA HIS A 23 -12.60 -28.73 -26.20
C HIS A 23 -13.57 -27.91 -27.02
N ASP A 24 -13.78 -26.66 -26.63
CA ASP A 24 -14.47 -25.68 -27.44
C ASP A 24 -13.55 -25.18 -28.59
N THR A 25 -14.12 -24.46 -29.56
CA THR A 25 -13.35 -23.86 -30.67
C THR A 25 -12.24 -22.93 -30.19
N SER A 26 -12.37 -22.35 -28.99
CA SER A 26 -11.42 -21.41 -28.38
C SER A 26 -10.13 -22.08 -27.91
N SER A 27 -10.21 -23.33 -27.45
CA SER A 27 -9.08 -24.06 -26.84
C SER A 27 -8.28 -24.88 -27.87
N VAL A 28 -8.93 -25.36 -28.94
CA VAL A 28 -8.26 -26.23 -29.92
C VAL A 28 -7.14 -25.57 -30.70
N ILE A 29 -7.20 -24.25 -30.87
CA ILE A 29 -6.15 -23.47 -31.55
C ILE A 29 -4.82 -23.40 -30.78
N PHE A 30 -4.78 -23.93 -29.55
CA PHE A 30 -3.56 -24.06 -28.73
C PHE A 30 -3.07 -25.50 -28.61
N LEU A 31 -3.84 -26.49 -29.07
CA LEU A 31 -3.48 -27.90 -28.92
C LEU A 31 -2.33 -28.28 -29.85
N SER A 32 -1.49 -29.20 -29.37
CA SER A 32 -0.38 -29.73 -30.13
C SER A 32 -0.81 -30.80 -31.15
N PRO A 33 -0.01 -31.06 -32.20
CA PRO A 33 -0.32 -32.07 -33.22
C PRO A 33 -0.55 -33.47 -32.64
N GLU A 34 0.26 -33.86 -31.65
CA GLU A 34 0.15 -35.17 -31.01
C GLU A 34 -1.09 -35.28 -30.10
N TYR A 35 -1.46 -34.19 -29.41
CA TYR A 35 -2.69 -34.13 -28.61
C TYR A 35 -3.92 -34.30 -29.51
N ILE A 36 -3.96 -33.58 -30.64
CA ILE A 36 -5.02 -33.68 -31.66
C ILE A 36 -5.07 -35.08 -32.30
N SER A 37 -3.98 -35.83 -32.26
CA SER A 37 -3.89 -37.21 -32.76
C SER A 37 -4.18 -38.26 -31.68
N GLY A 38 -4.52 -37.85 -30.45
CA GLY A 38 -4.89 -38.74 -29.35
C GLY A 38 -3.73 -39.19 -28.47
N ASN A 39 -2.52 -38.63 -28.64
CA ASN A 39 -1.29 -39.03 -27.93
C ASN A 39 -0.69 -37.84 -27.14
N PRO A 40 -1.38 -37.34 -26.09
CA PRO A 40 -0.89 -36.21 -25.29
C PRO A 40 0.35 -36.59 -24.47
N CYS A 41 1.26 -35.62 -24.26
CA CYS A 41 2.44 -35.80 -23.41
C CYS A 41 2.82 -34.49 -22.70
N CYS A 42 3.79 -34.53 -21.79
CA CYS A 42 4.25 -33.32 -21.08
C CYS A 42 4.84 -32.24 -22.00
N LYS A 43 5.35 -32.61 -23.18
CA LYS A 43 5.83 -31.65 -24.19
C LYS A 43 4.69 -31.00 -24.99
N SER A 44 3.45 -31.47 -24.85
CA SER A 44 2.27 -30.82 -25.43
C SER A 44 2.06 -29.43 -24.83
N ASP A 45 2.34 -29.25 -23.53
CA ASP A 45 2.25 -27.94 -22.86
C ASP A 45 3.26 -26.92 -23.40
N ALA A 46 4.44 -27.39 -23.85
CA ALA A 46 5.44 -26.51 -24.48
C ALA A 46 4.92 -25.93 -25.81
N TRP A 47 4.14 -26.71 -26.58
CA TRP A 47 3.47 -26.21 -27.78
C TRP A 47 2.39 -25.19 -27.43
N SER A 48 1.52 -25.50 -26.45
CA SER A 48 0.49 -24.57 -25.98
C SER A 48 1.07 -23.24 -25.51
N LEU A 49 2.22 -23.28 -24.82
CA LEU A 49 3.00 -22.10 -24.45
C LEU A 49 3.47 -21.33 -25.68
N GLY A 50 4.05 -22.01 -26.68
CA GLY A 50 4.47 -21.40 -27.94
C GLY A 50 3.34 -20.68 -28.67
N MET A 51 2.17 -21.31 -28.76
CA MET A 51 0.98 -20.70 -29.38
C MET A 51 0.45 -19.51 -28.58
N THR A 52 0.48 -19.60 -27.26
CA THR A 52 0.11 -18.49 -26.37
C THR A 52 1.04 -17.30 -26.55
N LEU A 53 2.36 -17.53 -26.63
CA LEU A 53 3.35 -16.46 -26.85
C LEU A 53 3.24 -15.86 -28.25
N TYR A 54 2.97 -16.68 -29.26
CA TYR A 54 2.71 -16.20 -30.62
C TYR A 54 1.50 -15.28 -30.66
N GLU A 55 0.38 -15.69 -30.07
CA GLU A 55 -0.84 -14.87 -30.03
C GLU A 55 -0.62 -13.57 -29.23
N LEU A 56 0.08 -13.62 -28.09
CA LEU A 56 0.42 -12.43 -27.31
C LEU A 56 1.29 -11.42 -28.09
N ALA A 57 2.18 -11.92 -28.95
CA ALA A 57 3.06 -11.08 -29.76
C ALA A 57 2.33 -10.49 -30.97
N GLU A 58 1.60 -11.32 -31.73
CA GLU A 58 1.01 -10.91 -33.01
C GLU A 58 -0.47 -10.48 -32.89
N ASP A 59 -1.05 -10.50 -31.68
CA ASP A 59 -2.47 -10.23 -31.37
C ASP A 59 -3.46 -11.09 -32.19
N LYS A 60 -2.98 -12.24 -32.71
CA LYS A 60 -3.74 -13.17 -33.55
C LYS A 60 -3.20 -14.59 -33.42
N ASN A 61 -4.11 -15.56 -33.46
CA ASN A 61 -3.74 -16.97 -33.57
C ASN A 61 -3.91 -17.44 -35.03
N PRO A 62 -2.87 -18.03 -35.66
CA PRO A 62 -2.88 -18.41 -37.08
C PRO A 62 -3.85 -19.55 -37.41
N TYR A 63 -4.35 -20.25 -36.39
CA TYR A 63 -5.31 -21.34 -36.55
C TYR A 63 -6.74 -20.96 -36.18
N ARG A 64 -7.04 -19.66 -35.99
CA ARG A 64 -8.42 -19.19 -35.76
C ARG A 64 -9.34 -19.66 -36.90
N GLY A 65 -10.48 -20.24 -36.52
CA GLY A 65 -11.46 -20.76 -37.46
C GLY A 65 -12.35 -21.81 -36.82
N SER A 66 -12.99 -22.64 -37.65
CA SER A 66 -13.76 -23.78 -37.15
C SER A 66 -12.83 -24.84 -36.55
N MET A 67 -13.36 -25.62 -35.59
CA MET A 67 -12.69 -26.75 -34.95
C MET A 67 -11.97 -27.66 -35.95
N THR A 68 -12.69 -28.04 -37.02
CA THR A 68 -12.20 -28.95 -38.04
C THR A 68 -11.07 -28.32 -38.85
N ALA A 69 -11.20 -27.04 -39.23
CA ALA A 69 -10.18 -26.32 -39.96
C ALA A 69 -8.90 -26.18 -39.12
N ALA A 70 -9.02 -25.77 -37.85
CA ALA A 70 -7.88 -25.65 -36.95
C ALA A 70 -7.12 -26.97 -36.80
N LYS A 71 -7.83 -28.07 -36.55
CA LYS A 71 -7.21 -29.41 -36.45
C LYS A 71 -6.52 -29.84 -37.74
N GLN A 72 -7.06 -29.47 -38.89
CA GLN A 72 -6.43 -29.77 -40.18
C GLN A 72 -5.16 -28.95 -40.37
N LEU A 73 -5.23 -27.63 -40.14
CA LEU A 73 -4.10 -26.70 -40.30
C LEU A 73 -2.92 -27.06 -39.38
N ILE A 74 -3.18 -27.39 -38.11
CA ILE A 74 -2.14 -27.79 -37.16
C ILE A 74 -1.40 -29.05 -37.63
N ARG A 75 -2.10 -30.00 -38.25
CA ARG A 75 -1.48 -31.22 -38.80
C ARG A 75 -0.71 -30.94 -40.09
N SER A 76 -1.29 -30.17 -41.01
CA SER A 76 -0.78 -30.07 -42.38
C SER A 76 0.22 -28.94 -42.62
N LEU A 77 0.08 -27.78 -41.97
CA LEU A 77 0.93 -26.61 -42.24
C LEU A 77 2.16 -26.58 -41.35
N ASP A 78 3.25 -25.99 -41.84
CA ASP A 78 4.41 -25.72 -40.99
C ASP A 78 4.03 -24.86 -39.77
N PRO A 79 4.68 -25.06 -38.62
CA PRO A 79 4.41 -24.25 -37.44
C PRO A 79 4.68 -22.76 -37.69
N PRO A 80 3.89 -21.86 -37.09
CA PRO A 80 4.06 -20.43 -37.28
C PRO A 80 5.37 -19.95 -36.64
N SER A 81 5.98 -18.94 -37.25
CA SER A 81 7.17 -18.27 -36.73
C SER A 81 6.92 -16.77 -36.57
N LEU A 82 7.48 -16.17 -35.52
CA LEU A 82 7.40 -14.73 -35.31
C LEU A 82 8.26 -13.97 -36.36
N PRO A 83 7.82 -12.78 -36.83
CA PRO A 83 8.61 -11.95 -37.73
C PRO A 83 9.89 -11.44 -37.06
N SER A 84 11.06 -11.78 -37.60
CA SER A 84 12.37 -11.35 -37.07
C SER A 84 12.62 -9.85 -37.15
N GLU A 85 11.90 -9.15 -38.04
CA GLU A 85 11.94 -7.69 -38.18
C GLU A 85 11.31 -6.97 -36.97
N LYS A 86 10.39 -7.64 -36.25
CA LYS A 86 9.62 -7.05 -35.15
C LYS A 86 10.09 -7.48 -33.76
N TRP A 87 10.62 -8.69 -33.65
CA TRP A 87 10.89 -9.35 -32.38
C TRP A 87 12.36 -9.74 -32.24
N SER A 88 12.88 -9.75 -31.01
CA SER A 88 14.29 -10.10 -30.79
C SER A 88 14.60 -11.52 -31.25
N ALA A 89 15.83 -11.74 -31.73
CA ALA A 89 16.27 -13.04 -32.22
C ALA A 89 16.10 -14.15 -31.17
N GLU A 90 16.34 -13.84 -29.88
CA GLU A 90 16.15 -14.78 -28.79
C GLU A 90 14.67 -15.10 -28.55
N PHE A 91 13.76 -14.15 -28.72
CA PHE A 91 12.33 -14.41 -28.57
C PHE A 91 11.80 -15.27 -29.72
N VAL A 92 12.21 -14.95 -30.95
CA VAL A 92 11.88 -15.74 -32.14
C VAL A 92 12.38 -17.19 -32.00
N ASP A 93 13.63 -17.39 -31.56
CA ASP A 93 14.17 -18.74 -31.34
C ASP A 93 13.41 -19.47 -30.22
N PHE A 94 13.11 -18.79 -29.11
CA PHE A 94 12.35 -19.40 -28.01
C PHE A 94 11.00 -19.96 -28.49
N VAL A 95 10.22 -19.16 -29.23
CA VAL A 95 8.93 -19.59 -29.78
C VAL A 95 9.11 -20.73 -30.79
N LYS A 96 10.15 -20.66 -31.62
CA LYS A 96 10.50 -21.74 -32.56
C LYS A 96 10.81 -23.05 -31.85
N ARG A 97 11.50 -23.03 -30.70
CA ARG A 97 11.80 -24.23 -29.88
C ARG A 97 10.56 -24.83 -29.24
N CYS A 98 9.55 -24.01 -28.93
CA CYS A 98 8.24 -24.47 -28.47
C CYS A 98 7.42 -25.12 -29.60
N LEU A 99 7.44 -24.52 -30.79
CA LEU A 99 6.59 -24.89 -31.93
C LEU A 99 7.29 -25.85 -32.90
N VAL A 100 7.81 -26.97 -32.38
CA VAL A 100 8.34 -28.08 -33.17
C VAL A 100 7.30 -29.19 -33.24
N LYS A 101 6.95 -29.66 -34.45
CA LYS A 101 5.94 -30.73 -34.60
C LYS A 101 6.40 -32.06 -34.02
N ASP A 102 7.65 -32.44 -34.30
CA ASP A 102 8.25 -33.64 -33.73
C ASP A 102 8.42 -33.47 -32.22
N VAL A 103 7.79 -34.37 -31.46
CA VAL A 103 7.78 -34.36 -30.00
C VAL A 103 9.18 -34.63 -29.44
N GLU A 104 9.98 -35.47 -30.09
CA GLU A 104 11.32 -35.80 -29.61
C GLU A 104 12.26 -34.60 -29.72
N GLU A 105 12.18 -33.87 -30.84
CA GLU A 105 12.96 -32.66 -31.10
C GLU A 105 12.44 -31.41 -30.35
N ARG A 106 11.15 -31.39 -29.97
CA ARG A 106 10.58 -30.28 -29.20
C ARG A 106 11.24 -30.16 -27.83
N TRP A 107 11.63 -28.94 -27.47
CA TRP A 107 12.24 -28.69 -26.17
C TRP A 107 11.24 -28.90 -25.03
N SER A 108 11.70 -29.57 -23.97
CA SER A 108 10.97 -29.67 -22.71
C SER A 108 10.95 -28.34 -21.97
N VAL A 109 9.98 -28.15 -21.07
CA VAL A 109 9.91 -26.95 -20.19
C VAL A 109 11.22 -26.73 -19.43
N LYS A 110 11.86 -27.80 -18.96
CA LYS A 110 13.16 -27.72 -18.28
C LYS A 110 14.27 -27.14 -19.17
N GLN A 111 14.29 -27.52 -20.46
CA GLN A 111 15.23 -26.94 -21.43
C GLN A 111 14.88 -25.49 -21.76
N LEU A 112 13.58 -25.18 -21.94
CA LEU A 112 13.11 -23.82 -22.20
C LEU A 112 13.46 -22.86 -21.06
N MET A 113 13.39 -23.30 -19.79
CA MET A 113 13.78 -22.47 -18.64
C MET A 113 15.25 -22.03 -18.64
N GLU A 114 16.12 -22.74 -19.37
CA GLU A 114 17.54 -22.40 -19.52
C GLU A 114 17.82 -21.57 -20.78
N HIS A 115 16.81 -21.30 -21.60
CA HIS A 115 16.97 -20.54 -22.84
C HIS A 115 17.36 -19.08 -22.55
N PRO A 116 18.30 -18.47 -23.32
CA PRO A 116 18.77 -17.10 -23.10
C PRO A 116 17.66 -16.05 -22.97
N PHE A 117 16.57 -16.23 -23.71
CA PHE A 117 15.38 -15.36 -23.64
C PHE A 117 14.78 -15.23 -22.22
N VAL A 118 14.71 -16.33 -21.45
CA VAL A 118 13.99 -16.36 -20.15
C VAL A 118 14.86 -16.68 -18.95
N LYS A 119 16.04 -17.27 -19.14
CA LYS A 119 16.90 -17.80 -18.06
C LYS A 119 17.10 -16.82 -16.90
N ASP A 120 17.34 -15.56 -17.23
CA ASP A 120 17.58 -14.50 -16.28
C ASP A 120 16.32 -14.06 -15.50
N ALA A 121 15.17 -14.10 -16.16
CA ALA A 121 13.87 -13.85 -15.56
C ALA A 121 13.46 -15.03 -14.66
N VAL A 122 13.67 -16.26 -15.12
CA VAL A 122 13.41 -17.49 -14.36
C VAL A 122 14.16 -17.48 -13.03
N LYS A 123 15.48 -17.23 -13.04
CA LYS A 123 16.28 -17.12 -11.81
C LYS A 123 15.73 -16.07 -10.84
N ARG A 124 15.31 -14.92 -11.38
CA ARG A 124 14.76 -13.81 -10.60
C ARG A 124 13.42 -14.20 -9.95
N VAL A 125 12.50 -14.74 -10.72
CA VAL A 125 11.16 -15.16 -10.25
C VAL A 125 11.28 -16.32 -9.26
N GLN A 126 12.18 -17.29 -9.49
CA GLN A 126 12.42 -18.37 -8.54
C GLN A 126 12.95 -17.88 -7.19
N ARG A 127 13.86 -16.90 -7.20
CA ARG A 127 14.42 -16.28 -6.00
C ARG A 127 13.38 -15.46 -5.23
N LEU A 128 12.56 -14.68 -5.94
CA LEU A 128 11.61 -13.73 -5.33
C LEU A 128 10.20 -14.31 -5.13
N LYS A 129 9.90 -15.46 -5.74
CA LYS A 129 8.58 -16.09 -5.85
C LYS A 129 7.49 -15.20 -6.47
N LYS A 130 7.85 -14.05 -7.04
CA LYS A 130 6.96 -13.04 -7.63
C LYS A 130 7.63 -12.39 -8.85
N SER A 131 6.84 -11.99 -9.83
CA SER A 131 7.24 -11.18 -10.97
C SER A 131 7.12 -9.70 -10.65
N LEU A 132 8.26 -9.06 -10.41
CA LEU A 132 8.31 -7.65 -10.11
C LEU A 132 7.89 -6.76 -11.29
N LEU A 133 8.04 -7.25 -12.53
CA LEU A 133 7.58 -6.54 -13.72
C LEU A 133 6.05 -6.47 -13.76
N ILE A 134 5.37 -7.58 -13.49
CA ILE A 134 3.91 -7.63 -13.40
C ILE A 134 3.43 -6.71 -12.28
N ARG A 135 4.08 -6.77 -11.10
CA ARG A 135 3.81 -5.84 -10.01
C ARG A 135 3.97 -4.37 -10.43
N SER A 136 5.01 -4.03 -11.18
CA SER A 136 5.22 -2.68 -11.69
C SER A 136 4.15 -2.25 -12.71
N MET A 137 3.69 -3.18 -13.58
CA MET A 137 2.61 -2.92 -14.53
C MET A 137 1.28 -2.70 -13.83
N PHE A 138 0.95 -3.51 -12.82
CA PHE A 138 -0.22 -3.29 -11.97
C PHE A 138 -0.15 -1.94 -11.28
N LEU A 139 1.02 -1.56 -10.76
CA LEU A 139 1.18 -0.27 -10.12
C LEU A 139 1.00 0.88 -11.11
N LYS A 140 1.61 0.82 -12.30
CA LYS A 140 1.42 1.82 -13.35
C LYS A 140 -0.04 1.94 -13.75
N TYR A 141 -0.72 0.82 -13.99
CA TYR A 141 -2.14 0.81 -14.30
C TYR A 141 -2.97 1.39 -13.15
N PHE A 142 -2.72 0.95 -11.92
CA PHE A 142 -3.36 1.44 -10.72
C PHE A 142 -3.21 2.96 -10.60
N LEU A 143 -1.99 3.49 -10.73
CA LEU A 143 -1.72 4.94 -10.70
C LEU A 143 -2.37 5.68 -11.86
N SER A 144 -2.42 5.09 -13.07
CA SER A 144 -3.12 5.70 -14.21
C SER A 144 -4.65 5.75 -14.01
N THR A 145 -5.19 4.85 -13.20
CA THR A 145 -6.59 4.87 -12.78
C THR A 145 -6.86 5.78 -11.59
N VAL A 146 -5.82 6.24 -10.88
CA VAL A 146 -5.91 7.35 -9.92
C VAL A 146 -6.09 8.64 -10.72
N ARG A 147 -7.34 9.00 -10.99
CA ARG A 147 -7.71 10.31 -11.51
C ARG A 147 -7.62 11.32 -10.36
N THR A 148 -6.83 12.38 -10.51
CA THR A 148 -7.05 13.62 -9.73
C THR A 148 -8.18 14.44 -10.38
N PRO A 149 -8.92 15.30 -9.64
CA PRO A 149 -8.81 15.67 -8.23
C PRO A 149 -10.14 15.46 -7.44
N ILE A 150 -10.10 15.54 -6.10
CA ILE A 150 -10.92 16.48 -5.30
C ILE A 150 -10.22 16.71 -3.95
N ALA A 151 -9.76 17.95 -3.82
CA ALA A 151 -9.53 18.79 -2.64
C ALA A 151 -8.53 18.36 -1.55
N HIS A 152 -7.57 19.26 -1.31
CA HIS A 152 -6.67 19.42 -0.14
C HIS A 152 -5.25 18.83 -0.18
N GLY A 153 -4.62 18.70 -1.35
CA GLY A 153 -3.16 18.86 -1.45
C GLY A 153 -2.28 18.01 -0.52
N MET A 154 -2.68 16.76 -0.30
CA MET A 154 -1.91 15.79 0.48
C MET A 154 -1.16 14.85 -0.46
N ALA A 155 0.17 14.98 -0.54
CA ALA A 155 1.00 14.08 -1.36
C ALA A 155 1.46 12.86 -0.54
N LEU A 156 1.21 11.62 -1.01
CA LEU A 156 1.62 10.40 -0.29
C LEU A 156 2.86 9.75 -0.93
N LEU A 157 3.90 9.54 -0.13
CA LEU A 157 5.13 8.85 -0.53
C LEU A 157 5.15 7.42 -0.04
N LEU A 158 5.17 6.51 -1.00
CA LEU A 158 4.99 5.09 -0.78
C LEU A 158 6.34 4.37 -0.78
N ASN A 159 6.61 3.57 0.26
CA ASN A 159 7.64 2.53 0.23
C ASN A 159 6.98 1.17 -0.08
N GLY A 160 7.73 0.30 -0.76
CA GLY A 160 7.28 -0.96 -1.39
C GLY A 160 6.52 -1.98 -0.52
N ASP A 161 6.45 -1.79 0.80
CA ASP A 161 5.78 -2.72 1.72
C ASP A 161 4.36 -2.26 2.11
N GLY A 162 3.93 -1.05 1.72
CA GLY A 162 2.65 -0.45 2.17
C GLY A 162 1.62 -0.18 1.07
N LEU A 163 1.84 -0.66 -0.15
CA LEU A 163 0.88 -0.51 -1.25
C LEU A 163 -0.31 -1.45 -1.04
N THR A 164 -1.34 -0.95 -0.37
CA THR A 164 -2.67 -1.59 -0.31
C THR A 164 -3.59 -0.90 -1.32
N GLU A 165 -4.74 -1.51 -1.65
CA GLU A 165 -5.78 -0.93 -2.52
C GLU A 165 -6.39 0.40 -1.97
N SER A 166 -5.81 0.94 -0.88
CA SER A 166 -6.32 2.06 -0.10
C SER A 166 -5.91 3.44 -0.60
N ILE A 167 -5.01 3.54 -1.59
CA ILE A 167 -4.47 4.82 -2.10
C ILE A 167 -5.42 5.52 -3.10
N GLN A 168 -6.57 4.91 -3.39
CA GLN A 168 -7.64 5.57 -4.15
C GLN A 168 -7.97 6.92 -3.47
N ASN A 169 -7.92 8.01 -4.23
CA ASN A 169 -8.21 9.41 -3.85
C ASN A 169 -7.04 10.29 -3.39
N PHE A 170 -5.78 9.83 -3.45
CA PHE A 170 -4.61 10.68 -3.13
C PHE A 170 -3.90 11.19 -4.38
N GLU A 171 -3.43 12.44 -4.34
CA GLU A 171 -2.49 12.95 -5.34
C GLU A 171 -1.11 12.34 -5.06
N VAL A 172 -0.58 11.62 -6.05
CA VAL A 172 0.80 11.14 -6.02
C VAL A 172 1.60 12.09 -6.89
N THR A 173 2.60 12.76 -6.32
CA THR A 173 3.47 13.71 -7.05
C THR A 173 4.80 13.07 -7.47
N GLY A 174 5.11 11.89 -6.95
CA GLY A 174 6.27 11.08 -7.32
C GLY A 174 6.52 9.97 -6.30
N PHE A 175 7.22 8.90 -6.68
CA PHE A 175 7.66 7.86 -5.76
C PHE A 175 8.88 7.09 -6.26
N VAL A 176 9.56 6.44 -5.31
CA VAL A 176 10.54 5.39 -5.58
C VAL A 176 10.18 4.17 -4.75
N LEU A 177 10.03 3.03 -5.40
CA LEU A 177 9.71 1.76 -4.75
C LEU A 177 10.84 0.78 -4.95
N ASN A 178 11.38 0.32 -3.83
CA ASN A 178 12.30 -0.80 -3.80
C ASN A 178 11.52 -2.12 -3.68
N LEU A 179 11.50 -2.92 -4.74
CA LEU A 179 10.82 -4.19 -4.82
C LEU A 179 11.83 -5.34 -4.62
N GLY A 180 12.29 -5.56 -3.39
CA GLY A 180 13.14 -6.70 -3.05
C GLY A 180 14.66 -6.46 -3.13
N LYS A 181 15.10 -5.29 -2.63
CA LYS A 181 16.49 -4.81 -2.49
C LYS A 181 17.24 -4.48 -3.77
N GLU A 182 16.79 -4.96 -4.93
CA GLU A 182 17.54 -4.83 -6.18
C GLU A 182 16.74 -4.18 -7.31
N LEU A 183 15.41 -4.18 -7.25
CA LEU A 183 14.60 -3.56 -8.28
C LEU A 183 14.01 -2.25 -7.77
N PHE A 184 14.20 -1.19 -8.53
CA PHE A 184 13.64 0.12 -8.26
C PHE A 184 12.61 0.47 -9.32
N VAL A 185 11.48 0.99 -8.87
CA VAL A 185 10.46 1.60 -9.72
C VAL A 185 10.34 3.05 -9.31
N GLU A 186 10.65 3.95 -10.23
CA GLU A 186 10.47 5.38 -10.06
C GLU A 186 9.30 5.85 -10.92
N TRP A 187 8.56 6.81 -10.40
CA TRP A 187 7.70 7.66 -11.19
C TRP A 187 7.80 9.09 -10.66
N ASP A 188 8.08 10.05 -11.54
CA ASP A 188 8.34 11.46 -11.18
C ASP A 188 7.14 12.39 -11.43
N GLY A 189 5.96 11.84 -11.69
CA GLY A 189 4.79 12.60 -12.16
C GLY A 189 4.56 12.51 -13.67
N HIS A 190 5.63 12.24 -14.43
CA HIS A 190 5.61 12.29 -15.90
C HIS A 190 6.15 11.02 -16.55
N ARG A 191 7.22 10.46 -15.99
CA ARG A 191 7.99 9.35 -16.56
C ARG A 191 8.12 8.23 -15.54
N HIS A 192 8.00 7.00 -16.03
CA HIS A 192 8.13 5.79 -15.23
C HIS A 192 9.44 5.06 -15.58
N VAL A 193 10.26 4.74 -14.58
CA VAL A 193 11.55 4.08 -14.78
C VAL A 193 11.63 2.81 -13.93
N VAL A 194 12.02 1.69 -14.55
CA VAL A 194 12.28 0.43 -13.85
C VAL A 194 13.75 0.06 -13.99
N CYS A 195 14.44 -0.02 -12.86
CA CYS A 195 15.88 -0.28 -12.78
C CYS A 195 16.16 -1.59 -12.04
N ASP A 196 17.08 -2.41 -12.55
CA ASP A 196 17.69 -3.55 -11.86
C ASP A 196 19.08 -3.13 -11.37
N LEU A 197 19.18 -2.79 -10.08
CA LEU A 197 20.40 -2.35 -9.42
C LEU A 197 21.49 -3.42 -9.41
N LEU A 198 21.13 -4.70 -9.28
CA LEU A 198 22.12 -5.78 -9.28
C LEU A 198 22.78 -5.91 -10.66
N ARG A 199 21.97 -5.84 -11.72
CA ARG A 199 22.48 -5.84 -13.10
C ARG A 199 23.02 -4.49 -13.56
N LYS A 200 22.82 -3.42 -12.77
CA LYS A 200 23.11 -2.04 -13.16
C LYS A 200 22.50 -1.72 -14.53
N LYS A 201 21.23 -2.08 -14.73
CA LYS A 201 20.54 -1.94 -16.02
C LYS A 201 19.14 -1.33 -15.87
N ILE A 202 18.81 -0.36 -16.72
CA ILE A 202 17.41 0.07 -16.89
C ILE A 202 16.67 -1.00 -17.70
N ILE A 203 15.59 -1.52 -17.14
CA ILE A 203 14.73 -2.52 -17.80
C ILE A 203 13.74 -1.83 -18.73
N ARG A 204 13.14 -0.73 -18.27
CA ARG A 204 12.07 -0.05 -18.99
C ARG A 204 12.03 1.42 -18.61
N VAL A 205 11.74 2.25 -19.60
CA VAL A 205 11.25 3.62 -19.38
C VAL A 205 9.91 3.75 -20.10
N ASP A 206 8.90 4.18 -19.37
CA ASP A 206 7.50 4.23 -19.77
C ASP A 206 7.02 2.89 -20.34
N ASP A 207 6.85 2.82 -21.66
CA ASP A 207 6.42 1.60 -22.35
C ASP A 207 7.50 0.93 -23.19
N SER A 208 8.67 1.55 -23.36
CA SER A 208 9.70 1.11 -24.29
C SER A 208 10.79 0.31 -23.57
N MET A 209 11.13 -0.85 -24.14
CA MET A 209 12.41 -1.51 -23.86
C MET A 209 13.52 -0.72 -24.54
N LEU A 210 14.62 -0.50 -23.84
CA LEU A 210 15.72 0.33 -24.34
C LEU A 210 16.94 -0.51 -24.65
N TYR A 211 17.53 -0.19 -25.80
CA TYR A 211 18.85 -0.64 -26.17
C TYR A 211 19.82 0.51 -25.91
N THR A 212 20.77 0.24 -25.03
CA THR A 212 21.81 1.16 -24.61
C THR A 212 23.16 0.58 -25.00
N SER A 213 24.12 1.44 -25.33
CA SER A 213 25.51 1.05 -25.56
C SER A 213 26.40 1.70 -24.51
N LYS A 214 27.47 1.01 -24.09
CA LYS A 214 28.44 1.60 -23.18
C LYS A 214 29.46 2.45 -23.94
N THR A 215 29.53 3.73 -23.62
CA THR A 215 30.38 4.70 -24.32
C THR A 215 30.88 5.77 -23.34
N VAL A 216 31.98 6.44 -23.70
CA VAL A 216 32.41 7.70 -23.07
C VAL A 216 31.80 8.85 -23.88
N LEU A 217 31.00 9.68 -23.22
CA LEU A 217 30.27 10.78 -23.84
C LEU A 217 30.69 12.10 -23.22
N ASP A 218 31.22 13.00 -24.02
CA ASP A 218 31.45 14.39 -23.61
C ASP A 218 30.09 15.11 -23.55
N LEU A 219 29.76 15.69 -22.40
CA LEU A 219 28.46 16.30 -22.14
C LEU A 219 28.43 17.80 -22.46
N ASN A 220 29.58 18.46 -22.37
CA ASN A 220 29.75 19.88 -22.67
C ASN A 220 31.21 20.22 -23.02
N ASP A 221 31.41 21.43 -23.54
CA ASP A 221 32.73 21.96 -23.90
C ASP A 221 33.60 22.30 -22.68
N GLU A 222 33.03 22.26 -21.47
CA GLU A 222 33.74 22.51 -20.22
C GLU A 222 34.50 21.27 -19.72
N GLY A 223 34.25 20.10 -20.30
CA GLY A 223 34.94 18.85 -19.98
C GLY A 223 34.18 17.91 -19.05
N GLU A 224 32.90 18.19 -18.73
CA GLU A 224 32.06 17.19 -18.05
C GLU A 224 31.81 16.00 -18.99
N ARG A 225 31.98 14.78 -18.47
CA ARG A 225 31.80 13.56 -19.27
C ARG A 225 31.04 12.49 -18.53
N TRP A 226 30.35 11.65 -19.30
CA TRP A 226 29.65 10.46 -18.83
C TRP A 226 30.34 9.20 -19.34
N GLU A 227 30.64 8.28 -18.45
CA GLU A 227 31.15 6.95 -18.78
C GLU A 227 30.11 5.90 -18.37
N GLY A 228 29.36 5.38 -19.34
CA GLY A 228 28.27 4.46 -19.01
C GLY A 228 27.35 4.13 -20.17
N GLU A 229 26.15 3.66 -19.82
CA GLU A 229 25.09 3.38 -20.79
C GLU A 229 24.57 4.68 -21.43
N VAL A 230 24.43 4.65 -22.76
CA VAL A 230 24.03 5.78 -23.61
C VAL A 230 22.91 5.35 -24.56
N HIS A 231 21.95 6.24 -24.78
CA HIS A 231 20.90 6.11 -25.80
C HIS A 231 20.71 7.47 -26.48
N GLN A 232 20.64 7.49 -27.81
CA GLN A 232 20.48 8.72 -28.61
C GLN A 232 21.46 9.85 -28.23
N GLY A 233 22.72 9.49 -27.94
CA GLY A 233 23.76 10.46 -27.60
C GLY A 233 23.61 11.10 -26.22
N GLN A 234 22.83 10.52 -25.32
CA GLN A 234 22.65 11.01 -23.95
C GLN A 234 22.88 9.90 -22.91
N PRO A 235 23.28 10.23 -21.67
CA PRO A 235 23.29 9.28 -20.56
C PRO A 235 21.94 8.59 -20.43
N TYR A 236 21.93 7.27 -20.46
CA TYR A 236 20.69 6.51 -20.41
C TYR A 236 20.93 5.13 -19.81
N GLY A 237 20.97 5.06 -18.49
CA GLY A 237 21.26 3.82 -17.77
C GLY A 237 22.27 4.03 -16.66
N TRP A 238 23.00 2.97 -16.32
CA TRP A 238 24.04 3.05 -15.29
C TRP A 238 25.35 3.61 -15.84
N GLY A 239 26.00 4.50 -15.08
CA GLY A 239 27.31 5.01 -15.41
C GLY A 239 27.92 5.91 -14.32
N VAL A 240 28.98 6.60 -14.71
CA VAL A 240 29.71 7.55 -13.86
C VAL A 240 29.78 8.89 -14.59
N LEU A 241 29.34 9.95 -13.91
CA LEU A 241 29.50 11.34 -14.31
C LEU A 241 30.77 11.90 -13.69
N TYR A 242 31.59 12.53 -14.51
CA TYR A 242 32.80 13.24 -14.11
C TYR A 242 32.62 14.75 -14.30
N ASP A 243 33.18 15.54 -13.40
CA ASP A 243 33.25 17.00 -13.54
C ASP A 243 34.34 17.42 -14.55
N LYS A 244 34.50 18.74 -14.74
CA LYS A 244 35.48 19.34 -15.65
C LYS A 244 36.93 19.08 -15.26
N GLU A 245 37.20 18.80 -13.98
CA GLU A 245 38.52 18.39 -13.50
C GLU A 245 38.78 16.88 -13.70
N GLY A 246 37.77 16.14 -14.19
CA GLY A 246 37.84 14.70 -14.40
C GLY A 246 37.65 13.89 -13.12
N GLU A 247 37.11 14.50 -12.06
CA GLU A 247 36.78 13.87 -10.79
C GLU A 247 35.35 13.34 -10.77
N LYS A 248 35.10 12.27 -10.01
CA LYS A 248 33.75 11.69 -9.93
C LYS A 248 32.78 12.68 -9.29
N LYS A 249 31.65 12.92 -9.96
CA LYS A 249 30.54 13.74 -9.49
C LYS A 249 29.35 12.87 -9.10
N TYR A 250 29.05 11.83 -9.89
CA TYR A 250 27.94 10.91 -9.63
C TYR A 250 28.23 9.50 -10.18
N GLU A 251 27.77 8.45 -9.50
CA GLU A 251 27.71 7.07 -10.00
C GLU A 251 26.33 6.48 -9.73
N GLY A 252 25.59 6.10 -10.77
CA GLY A 252 24.23 5.58 -10.61
C GLY A 252 23.44 5.53 -11.90
N PHE A 253 22.12 5.39 -11.79
CA PHE A 253 21.22 5.45 -12.94
C PHE A 253 20.92 6.89 -13.33
N ARG A 254 21.06 7.21 -14.62
CA ARG A 254 20.81 8.55 -15.17
C ARG A 254 20.05 8.47 -16.50
N ILE A 255 19.11 9.39 -16.73
CA ILE A 255 18.43 9.59 -18.02
C ILE A 255 18.59 11.07 -18.39
N GLY A 256 19.35 11.34 -19.44
CA GLY A 256 19.77 12.68 -19.81
C GLY A 256 20.61 13.31 -18.70
N ASP A 257 20.11 14.41 -18.15
CA ASP A 257 20.70 15.14 -17.04
C ASP A 257 20.09 14.78 -15.66
N VAL A 258 19.15 13.85 -15.63
CA VAL A 258 18.37 13.50 -14.43
C VAL A 258 18.87 12.22 -13.79
N ASN A 259 19.20 12.28 -12.50
CA ASN A 259 19.47 11.10 -11.68
C ASN A 259 18.16 10.38 -11.33
N VAL A 260 18.11 9.07 -11.52
CA VAL A 260 16.90 8.25 -11.37
C VAL A 260 17.18 7.02 -10.49
N CYS A 261 16.15 6.42 -9.91
CA CYS A 261 16.15 5.19 -9.13
C CYS A 261 17.10 5.18 -7.91
N TYR A 262 18.40 5.01 -8.15
CA TYR A 262 19.43 4.83 -7.14
C TYR A 262 20.80 5.26 -7.66
N GLY A 263 21.58 5.91 -6.79
CA GLY A 263 22.93 6.34 -7.14
C GLY A 263 23.68 6.97 -5.96
N THR A 264 24.93 7.33 -6.23
CA THR A 264 25.87 7.94 -5.29
C THR A 264 26.36 9.27 -5.85
N LEU A 265 26.22 10.34 -5.08
CA LEU A 265 26.77 11.67 -5.34
C LEU A 265 28.08 11.83 -4.56
N TYR A 266 29.02 12.61 -5.10
CA TYR A 266 30.37 12.77 -4.54
C TYR A 266 30.73 14.24 -4.32
N TYR A 267 31.48 14.50 -3.26
CA TYR A 267 32.28 15.72 -3.12
C TYR A 267 33.53 15.57 -4.00
N SER A 268 33.45 16.06 -5.25
CA SER A 268 34.47 15.79 -6.27
C SER A 268 35.87 16.28 -5.90
N ASP A 269 35.97 17.43 -5.24
CA ASP A 269 37.23 18.05 -4.82
C ASP A 269 38.01 17.25 -3.75
N ILE A 270 37.30 16.46 -2.94
CA ILE A 270 37.90 15.58 -1.91
C ILE A 270 37.71 14.09 -2.23
N ARG A 271 37.04 13.76 -3.34
CA ARG A 271 36.81 12.40 -3.85
C ARG A 271 36.08 11.47 -2.86
N THR A 272 35.24 12.02 -2.00
CA THR A 272 34.46 11.26 -1.02
C THR A 272 32.97 11.25 -1.35
N LYS A 273 32.22 10.30 -0.79
CA LYS A 273 30.76 10.25 -0.98
C LYS A 273 30.11 11.44 -0.28
N GLU A 274 29.19 12.10 -0.96
CA GLU A 274 28.26 13.05 -0.36
C GLU A 274 26.96 12.35 0.00
N TYR A 275 26.35 11.64 -0.94
CA TYR A 275 25.04 11.01 -0.74
C TYR A 275 25.01 9.65 -1.44
N GLN A 276 24.38 8.66 -0.81
CA GLN A 276 24.12 7.37 -1.43
C GLN A 276 22.67 6.97 -1.11
N GLY A 277 21.84 6.83 -2.15
CA GLY A 277 20.43 6.57 -1.92
C GLY A 277 19.57 6.58 -3.17
N GLU A 278 18.27 6.63 -2.91
CA GLU A 278 17.19 6.63 -3.89
C GLU A 278 17.02 8.03 -4.52
N TRP A 279 16.66 8.07 -5.81
CA TRP A 279 16.48 9.31 -6.59
C TRP A 279 15.14 9.30 -7.30
N CYS A 280 14.49 10.45 -7.37
CA CYS A 280 13.24 10.65 -8.13
C CYS A 280 13.29 12.02 -8.82
N GLY A 281 13.13 12.06 -10.15
CA GLY A 281 13.14 13.32 -10.90
C GLY A 281 14.40 14.17 -10.64
N GLY A 282 15.55 13.55 -10.35
CA GLY A 282 16.81 14.24 -10.09
C GLY A 282 16.99 14.73 -8.65
N GLN A 283 16.01 14.54 -7.77
CA GLN A 283 16.07 14.94 -6.36
C GLN A 283 16.36 13.75 -5.46
N ARG A 284 17.00 13.97 -4.31
CA ARG A 284 17.17 12.93 -3.28
C ARG A 284 15.79 12.51 -2.78
N TRP A 285 15.54 11.21 -2.81
CA TRP A 285 14.24 10.64 -2.50
C TRP A 285 14.38 9.35 -1.68
N GLY A 286 13.29 8.86 -1.12
CA GLY A 286 13.22 7.52 -0.53
C GLY A 286 14.31 7.28 0.51
N ARG A 287 14.88 6.08 0.62
CA ARG A 287 15.99 5.82 1.55
C ARG A 287 17.32 6.38 1.02
N GLY A 288 18.06 7.08 1.88
CA GLY A 288 19.40 7.55 1.56
C GLY A 288 20.25 7.89 2.77
N THR A 289 21.56 7.84 2.58
CA THR A 289 22.57 8.21 3.56
C THR A 289 23.38 9.39 3.02
N HIS A 290 23.43 10.47 3.79
CA HIS A 290 24.28 11.63 3.54
C HIS A 290 25.49 11.59 4.47
N PHE A 291 26.65 11.88 3.91
CA PHE A 291 27.94 11.86 4.57
C PHE A 291 28.49 13.27 4.65
N ASP A 292 29.19 13.58 5.73
CA ASP A 292 29.98 14.81 5.81
C ASP A 292 31.28 14.68 5.00
N ARG A 293 32.01 15.79 4.90
CA ARG A 293 33.29 15.86 4.18
C ARG A 293 34.41 15.04 4.82
N SER A 294 34.18 14.46 6.01
CA SER A 294 35.09 13.54 6.70
C SER A 294 34.64 12.07 6.59
N GLU A 295 33.72 11.76 5.67
CA GLU A 295 33.11 10.43 5.45
C GLU A 295 32.27 9.90 6.62
N LYS A 296 31.94 10.73 7.61
CA LYS A 296 31.03 10.32 8.69
C LYS A 296 29.60 10.46 8.24
N VAL A 297 28.74 9.54 8.69
CA VAL A 297 27.30 9.61 8.42
C VAL A 297 26.71 10.84 9.10
N ALA A 298 26.34 11.84 8.31
CA ALA A 298 25.66 13.04 8.78
C ALA A 298 24.16 12.77 8.96
N TYR A 299 23.57 12.00 8.05
CA TYR A 299 22.17 11.57 8.14
C TYR A 299 21.96 10.23 7.44
N SER A 300 21.14 9.35 8.02
CA SER A 300 20.65 8.15 7.34
C SER A 300 19.17 7.98 7.63
N GLY A 301 18.35 8.03 6.58
CA GLY A 301 16.90 8.09 6.74
C GLY A 301 16.17 8.21 5.42
N VAL A 302 14.98 8.81 5.47
CA VAL A 302 14.13 8.99 4.29
C VAL A 302 14.23 10.43 3.80
N TRP A 303 14.32 10.59 2.48
CA TRP A 303 14.42 11.85 1.77
C TRP A 303 13.18 12.09 0.92
N ILE A 304 12.82 13.36 0.77
CA ILE A 304 11.69 13.84 -0.04
C ILE A 304 12.14 15.17 -0.61
N ARG A 305 12.24 15.30 -1.94
CA ARG A 305 12.58 16.57 -2.60
C ARG A 305 13.80 17.25 -1.94
N ASP A 306 14.88 16.50 -1.74
CA ASP A 306 16.12 16.98 -1.10
C ASP A 306 16.03 17.35 0.40
N ALA A 307 14.88 17.15 1.04
CA ALA A 307 14.68 17.34 2.47
C ALA A 307 14.57 16.00 3.22
N HIS A 308 14.90 16.01 4.51
CA HIS A 308 14.69 14.86 5.39
C HIS A 308 13.19 14.68 5.69
N ALA A 309 12.68 13.47 5.50
CA ALA A 309 11.30 13.14 5.83
C ALA A 309 11.04 13.34 7.32
N LYS A 310 9.99 14.10 7.64
CA LYS A 310 9.60 14.38 9.02
C LYS A 310 8.84 13.19 9.59
N ARG A 311 9.22 12.76 10.79
CA ARG A 311 8.47 11.75 11.57
C ARG A 311 7.25 12.36 12.27
N LYS A 312 7.29 13.67 12.52
CA LYS A 312 6.17 14.46 13.03
C LYS A 312 5.67 15.39 11.93
N VAL A 313 4.41 15.27 11.56
CA VAL A 313 3.73 16.18 10.64
C VAL A 313 2.72 17.00 11.44
N VAL A 314 2.75 18.31 11.23
CA VAL A 314 1.80 19.25 11.83
C VAL A 314 1.04 19.91 10.69
N ILE A 315 -0.26 19.68 10.63
CA ILE A 315 -1.17 20.34 9.69
C ILE A 315 -1.68 21.62 10.35
N THR A 316 -1.55 22.74 9.65
CA THR A 316 -2.00 24.07 10.04
C THR A 316 -2.85 24.65 8.90
N ALA A 317 -3.62 25.70 9.19
CA ALA A 317 -4.40 26.38 8.15
C ALA A 317 -3.53 26.96 7.02
N GLU A 318 -2.23 27.21 7.28
CA GLU A 318 -1.29 27.73 6.29
C GLU A 318 -0.76 26.65 5.35
N ASN A 319 -0.69 25.39 5.80
CA ASN A 319 -0.07 24.31 5.03
C ASN A 319 -1.05 23.20 4.62
N GLU A 320 -2.31 23.22 5.07
CA GLU A 320 -3.27 22.13 4.83
C GLU A 320 -3.53 21.80 3.36
N SER A 321 -3.20 22.71 2.44
CA SER A 321 -3.29 22.52 0.99
C SER A 321 -2.00 22.02 0.32
N GLU A 322 -0.92 21.81 1.05
CA GLU A 322 0.39 21.40 0.52
C GLU A 322 1.10 20.37 1.42
N VAL A 323 0.39 19.71 2.34
CA VAL A 323 1.03 18.80 3.30
C VAL A 323 1.51 17.53 2.61
N GLU A 324 2.82 17.30 2.62
CA GLU A 324 3.40 16.06 2.11
C GLU A 324 3.56 15.01 3.22
N PHE A 325 3.07 13.80 2.97
CA PHE A 325 3.15 12.65 3.87
C PHE A 325 4.12 11.62 3.32
N CYS A 326 5.00 11.11 4.19
CA CYS A 326 5.61 9.80 3.97
C CYS A 326 4.88 8.75 4.78
N ASN A 327 4.86 7.52 4.29
CA ASN A 327 4.28 6.41 5.05
C ASN A 327 5.02 6.10 6.37
N LYS A 328 6.09 6.82 6.73
CA LYS A 328 6.86 6.67 7.99
C LYS A 328 6.53 7.74 9.05
N VAL A 329 5.45 8.49 8.87
CA VAL A 329 4.99 9.43 9.91
C VAL A 329 4.66 8.65 11.18
N GLU A 330 5.26 9.06 12.29
CA GLU A 330 5.04 8.49 13.63
C GLU A 330 4.08 9.37 14.45
N CYS A 331 4.00 10.68 14.17
CA CYS A 331 3.09 11.60 14.85
C CYS A 331 2.40 12.50 13.83
N LEU A 332 1.08 12.45 13.79
CA LEU A 332 0.25 13.36 13.01
C LEU A 332 -0.50 14.29 13.97
N GLU A 333 -0.18 15.57 13.91
CA GLU A 333 -0.86 16.62 14.64
C GLU A 333 -1.62 17.49 13.65
N VAL A 334 -2.92 17.69 13.89
CA VAL A 334 -3.77 18.57 13.10
C VAL A 334 -4.18 19.70 14.01
N GLN A 335 -3.87 20.94 13.65
CA GLN A 335 -4.27 22.10 14.44
C GLN A 335 -5.79 22.31 14.36
N GLU A 336 -6.28 23.25 15.17
CA GLU A 336 -7.69 23.60 15.20
C GLU A 336 -8.17 24.17 13.86
N ASN A 337 -9.44 23.91 13.53
CA ASN A 337 -10.13 24.36 12.32
C ASN A 337 -9.52 23.87 10.99
N CYS A 338 -8.67 22.84 11.01
CA CYS A 338 -8.00 22.32 9.82
C CYS A 338 -8.70 21.08 9.22
N CYS A 339 -8.38 20.76 7.97
CA CYS A 339 -8.85 19.59 7.24
C CYS A 339 -10.37 19.50 7.08
N ASN A 340 -11.08 20.63 7.10
CA ASN A 340 -12.55 20.64 7.15
C ASN A 340 -13.24 20.30 5.82
N GLY A 341 -12.51 20.35 4.71
CA GLY A 341 -13.01 19.94 3.40
C GLY A 341 -12.72 18.48 3.01
N SER A 342 -12.17 17.66 3.92
CA SER A 342 -11.70 16.27 3.72
C SER A 342 -12.79 15.21 3.41
N LYS A 343 -13.74 15.54 2.54
CA LYS A 343 -14.81 14.63 2.14
C LYS A 343 -14.25 13.48 1.30
N GLY A 344 -14.48 12.25 1.74
CA GLY A 344 -14.04 11.03 1.02
C GLY A 344 -12.60 10.58 1.31
N GLU A 345 -11.91 11.21 2.28
CA GLU A 345 -10.55 10.86 2.72
C GLU A 345 -10.52 9.79 3.84
N GLU A 346 -11.54 8.92 3.91
CA GLU A 346 -11.72 7.91 4.97
C GLU A 346 -10.50 6.98 5.14
N LYS A 347 -9.69 6.83 4.09
CA LYS A 347 -8.51 5.96 4.04
C LYS A 347 -7.21 6.66 4.45
N LEU A 348 -7.20 7.98 4.68
CA LEU A 348 -6.01 8.75 5.04
C LEU A 348 -5.19 8.09 6.16
N LEU A 349 -5.86 7.74 7.26
CA LEU A 349 -5.20 7.21 8.45
C LEU A 349 -4.61 5.81 8.21
N SER A 350 -5.25 5.02 7.34
CA SER A 350 -4.76 3.68 6.95
C SER A 350 -3.45 3.70 6.15
N LEU A 351 -3.09 4.87 5.59
CA LEU A 351 -1.86 5.06 4.82
C LEU A 351 -0.64 5.39 5.70
N LEU A 352 -0.84 5.47 7.02
CA LEU A 352 0.19 5.79 8.01
C LEU A 352 0.46 4.59 8.93
N PRO A 353 1.01 3.46 8.42
CA PRO A 353 1.16 2.22 9.19
C PRO A 353 2.15 2.33 10.36
N PHE A 354 3.00 3.35 10.37
CA PHE A 354 3.95 3.63 11.45
C PHE A 354 3.46 4.69 12.45
N LEU A 355 2.22 5.17 12.30
CA LEU A 355 1.66 6.19 13.18
C LEU A 355 1.57 5.67 14.62
N LYS A 356 2.18 6.41 15.55
CA LYS A 356 2.14 6.18 17.01
C LYS A 356 1.18 7.12 17.70
N GLU A 357 1.11 8.36 17.24
CA GLU A 357 0.28 9.40 17.85
C GLU A 357 -0.58 10.10 16.79
N LEU A 358 -1.90 10.11 17.02
CA LEU A 358 -2.85 10.95 16.30
C LEU A 358 -3.38 12.02 17.25
N ILE A 359 -3.11 13.29 16.94
CA ILE A 359 -3.57 14.44 17.71
C ILE A 359 -4.37 15.33 16.77
N VAL A 360 -5.66 15.47 17.02
CA VAL A 360 -6.56 16.33 16.25
C VAL A 360 -6.99 17.49 17.14
N GLY A 361 -6.82 18.71 16.65
CA GLY A 361 -7.24 19.95 17.29
C GLY A 361 -8.76 20.11 17.30
N ASN A 362 -9.24 21.23 17.81
CA ASN A 362 -10.68 21.51 17.90
C ASN A 362 -11.26 21.84 16.52
N GLU A 363 -12.53 21.52 16.30
CA GLU A 363 -13.30 21.95 15.12
C GLU A 363 -12.67 21.54 13.77
N SER A 364 -11.97 20.39 13.76
CA SER A 364 -11.23 19.86 12.59
C SER A 364 -11.91 18.63 11.98
N PHE A 365 -11.60 18.32 10.72
CA PHE A 365 -12.15 17.16 9.98
C PHE A 365 -13.69 17.09 9.89
N ARG A 366 -14.39 18.23 9.79
CA ARG A 366 -15.87 18.26 9.71
C ARG A 366 -16.44 17.37 8.59
N GLY A 367 -15.82 17.39 7.41
CA GLY A 367 -16.25 16.63 6.23
C GLY A 367 -15.96 15.14 6.23
N MET A 368 -15.28 14.57 7.25
CA MET A 368 -14.91 13.16 7.28
C MET A 368 -16.03 12.30 7.87
N ASP A 369 -16.64 11.46 7.03
CA ASP A 369 -17.81 10.64 7.41
C ASP A 369 -17.42 9.35 8.11
N LYS A 370 -16.26 8.76 7.78
CA LYS A 370 -15.76 7.55 8.43
C LYS A 370 -14.34 7.75 8.93
N VAL A 371 -14.15 7.45 10.21
CA VAL A 371 -12.86 7.47 10.88
C VAL A 371 -12.49 6.04 11.22
N LYS A 372 -11.60 5.45 10.40
CA LYS A 372 -11.18 4.05 10.53
C LYS A 372 -9.74 3.94 10.98
N LEU A 373 -9.56 3.62 12.26
CA LEU A 373 -8.29 3.25 12.88
C LEU A 373 -8.27 1.73 13.06
N VAL A 374 -7.98 1.02 11.98
CA VAL A 374 -8.07 -0.45 11.90
C VAL A 374 -6.70 -1.03 11.55
N GLU A 375 -6.27 -2.09 12.24
CA GLU A 375 -4.97 -2.76 12.03
C GLU A 375 -3.75 -1.82 12.21
N MET A 376 -3.86 -0.85 13.12
CA MET A 376 -2.81 0.13 13.38
C MET A 376 -1.78 -0.41 14.39
N GLU A 377 -0.84 -1.23 13.90
CA GLU A 377 0.18 -1.96 14.68
C GLU A 377 1.06 -1.10 15.61
N ASN A 378 1.26 0.16 15.25
CA ASN A 378 2.14 1.08 15.97
C ASN A 378 1.41 2.16 16.76
N LEU A 379 0.08 2.28 16.62
CA LEU A 379 -0.67 3.36 17.23
C LEU A 379 -0.74 3.18 18.75
N GLU A 380 -0.29 4.18 19.50
CA GLU A 380 -0.19 4.17 20.96
C GLU A 380 -1.21 5.13 21.59
N ARG A 381 -1.49 6.26 20.94
CA ARG A 381 -2.31 7.33 21.50
C ARG A 381 -3.16 8.04 20.46
N VAL A 382 -4.43 8.24 20.79
CA VAL A 382 -5.40 8.97 19.97
C VAL A 382 -6.05 10.07 20.80
N VAL A 383 -5.89 11.32 20.36
CA VAL A 383 -6.53 12.49 20.97
C VAL A 383 -7.26 13.28 19.92
N ILE A 384 -8.53 13.54 20.19
CA ILE A 384 -9.42 14.27 19.33
C ILE A 384 -9.96 15.46 20.10
N GLY A 385 -9.77 16.66 19.57
CA GLY A 385 -10.21 17.92 20.13
C GLY A 385 -11.72 18.07 20.11
N ARG A 386 -12.21 19.18 20.66
CA ARG A 386 -13.63 19.50 20.80
C ARG A 386 -14.24 19.89 19.45
N GLY A 387 -15.44 19.39 19.14
CA GLY A 387 -16.19 19.73 17.93
C GLY A 387 -15.57 19.20 16.63
N SER A 388 -14.69 18.20 16.72
CA SER A 388 -14.01 17.60 15.57
C SER A 388 -14.82 16.42 15.03
N PHE A 389 -14.70 16.13 13.74
CA PHE A 389 -15.49 15.09 13.07
C PHE A 389 -17.01 15.27 13.29
N THR A 390 -17.53 16.47 13.10
CA THR A 390 -18.98 16.75 13.10
C THR A 390 -19.28 17.92 12.19
N ASN A 391 -20.35 17.86 11.40
CA ASN A 391 -20.75 19.01 10.59
C ASN A 391 -21.58 20.02 11.39
N HIS A 392 -22.27 19.55 12.43
CA HIS A 392 -23.26 20.32 13.16
C HIS A 392 -23.25 19.96 14.66
N PRO A 393 -22.35 20.56 15.47
CA PRO A 393 -22.21 20.19 16.88
C PRO A 393 -23.48 20.41 17.73
N LYS A 394 -24.44 21.24 17.28
CA LYS A 394 -25.63 21.62 18.07
C LYS A 394 -26.98 21.36 17.39
N ASP A 395 -27.01 21.18 16.07
CA ASP A 395 -28.23 21.06 15.27
C ASP A 395 -28.16 19.89 14.27
N ALA A 396 -27.24 18.94 14.52
CA ALA A 396 -27.08 17.77 13.66
C ALA A 396 -28.37 16.95 13.62
N PHE A 397 -28.70 16.48 12.42
CA PHE A 397 -29.55 15.32 12.25
C PHE A 397 -28.69 14.05 12.37
N ARG A 398 -29.29 12.97 12.88
CA ARG A 398 -28.66 11.66 12.89
C ARG A 398 -28.24 11.25 11.47
N ASP A 399 -26.98 10.92 11.27
CA ASP A 399 -26.50 10.28 10.05
C ASP A 399 -26.00 8.86 10.37
N PRO A 400 -26.82 7.82 10.09
CA PRO A 400 -26.44 6.44 10.38
C PRO A 400 -25.26 5.94 9.53
N SER A 401 -24.87 6.66 8.48
CA SER A 401 -23.76 6.27 7.59
C SER A 401 -22.38 6.71 8.08
N ARG A 402 -22.32 7.57 9.11
CA ARG A 402 -21.09 8.07 9.71
C ARG A 402 -20.59 7.14 10.80
N GLU A 403 -19.31 6.76 10.74
CA GLU A 403 -18.78 5.64 11.51
C GLU A 403 -17.41 5.93 12.13
N PHE A 404 -17.26 5.64 13.42
CA PHE A 404 -15.97 5.62 14.12
C PHE A 404 -15.58 4.18 14.47
N HIS A 405 -14.39 3.77 14.03
CA HIS A 405 -13.83 2.44 14.28
C HIS A 405 -12.42 2.54 14.84
N LEU A 406 -12.18 1.91 15.99
CA LEU A 406 -10.85 1.64 16.54
C LEU A 406 -10.72 0.13 16.75
N LYS A 407 -10.13 -0.57 15.78
CA LYS A 407 -10.10 -2.04 15.74
C LYS A 407 -8.72 -2.63 15.51
N ASP A 408 -8.43 -3.74 16.18
CA ASP A 408 -7.22 -4.53 15.95
C ASP A 408 -5.94 -3.69 16.10
N CYS A 409 -5.92 -2.82 17.11
CA CYS A 409 -4.82 -1.91 17.41
C CYS A 409 -4.09 -2.37 18.68
N PRO A 410 -3.04 -3.20 18.58
CA PRO A 410 -2.47 -3.89 19.73
C PRO A 410 -1.76 -2.98 20.74
N ARG A 411 -1.41 -1.75 20.34
CA ARG A 411 -0.56 -0.84 21.14
C ARG A 411 -1.26 0.35 21.75
N VAL A 412 -2.52 0.63 21.40
CA VAL A 412 -3.21 1.83 21.88
C VAL A 412 -3.44 1.73 23.38
N ARG A 413 -3.03 2.75 24.12
CA ARG A 413 -3.17 2.85 25.59
C ARG A 413 -4.20 3.87 26.02
N GLU A 414 -4.43 4.89 25.20
CA GLU A 414 -5.27 6.03 25.53
C GLU A 414 -6.07 6.49 24.31
N LEU A 415 -7.39 6.65 24.52
CA LEU A 415 -8.31 7.32 23.60
C LEU A 415 -8.99 8.48 24.33
N ARG A 416 -8.75 9.71 23.87
CA ARG A 416 -9.46 10.91 24.34
C ARG A 416 -10.21 11.58 23.22
N ILE A 417 -11.47 11.90 23.46
CA ILE A 417 -12.36 12.60 22.53
C ILE A 417 -12.96 13.80 23.28
N GLY A 418 -12.72 15.02 22.79
CA GLY A 418 -13.26 16.25 23.35
C GLY A 418 -14.77 16.36 23.13
N GLY A 419 -15.43 17.26 23.87
CA GLY A 419 -16.87 17.47 23.71
C GLY A 419 -17.29 17.82 22.29
N TYR A 420 -18.53 17.55 21.93
CA TYR A 420 -19.21 17.84 20.67
C TYR A 420 -18.70 17.05 19.46
N SER A 421 -17.56 16.36 19.61
CA SER A 421 -16.97 15.56 18.53
C SER A 421 -17.81 14.32 18.24
N PHE A 422 -17.93 13.97 16.97
CA PHE A 422 -18.76 12.85 16.49
C PHE A 422 -20.26 12.96 16.87
N SER A 423 -20.80 14.16 17.08
CA SER A 423 -22.20 14.32 17.52
C SER A 423 -23.23 13.73 16.55
N ASP A 424 -22.94 13.78 15.25
CA ASP A 424 -23.75 13.29 14.13
C ASP A 424 -23.45 11.83 13.71
N PHE A 425 -22.51 11.16 14.38
CA PHE A 425 -22.11 9.78 14.03
C PHE A 425 -23.11 8.74 14.52
N GLY A 426 -23.45 7.80 13.64
CA GLY A 426 -24.36 6.70 13.93
C GLY A 426 -23.73 5.49 14.61
N VAL A 427 -22.41 5.31 14.46
CA VAL A 427 -21.68 4.11 14.88
C VAL A 427 -20.38 4.46 15.60
N CYS A 428 -20.14 3.80 16.73
CA CYS A 428 -18.87 3.84 17.47
C CYS A 428 -18.46 2.42 17.88
N GLU A 429 -17.36 1.92 17.33
CA GLU A 429 -16.87 0.56 17.60
C GLU A 429 -15.41 0.57 18.05
N ILE A 430 -15.15 -0.06 19.19
CA ILE A 430 -13.82 -0.27 19.75
C ILE A 430 -13.66 -1.76 20.04
N GLU A 431 -12.81 -2.43 19.28
CA GLU A 431 -12.71 -3.90 19.28
C GLU A 431 -11.24 -4.35 19.20
N ASN A 432 -10.86 -5.38 19.95
CA ASN A 432 -9.52 -5.98 19.90
C ASN A 432 -8.38 -4.96 20.16
N VAL A 433 -8.49 -4.17 21.22
CA VAL A 433 -7.48 -3.18 21.63
C VAL A 433 -6.91 -3.58 23.00
N PRO A 434 -6.02 -4.59 23.07
CA PRO A 434 -5.65 -5.29 24.31
C PRO A 434 -4.88 -4.45 25.33
N LEU A 435 -4.24 -3.36 24.91
CA LEU A 435 -3.45 -2.48 25.79
C LEU A 435 -4.19 -1.21 26.22
N LEU A 436 -5.43 -1.00 25.78
CA LEU A 436 -6.19 0.21 26.08
C LEU A 436 -6.47 0.32 27.57
N GLU A 437 -5.95 1.37 28.22
CA GLU A 437 -6.09 1.56 29.67
C GLU A 437 -7.19 2.56 30.02
N SER A 438 -7.40 3.56 29.16
CA SER A 438 -8.38 4.63 29.40
C SER A 438 -9.08 5.09 28.12
N VAL A 439 -10.39 5.32 28.25
CA VAL A 439 -11.23 5.97 27.25
C VAL A 439 -11.95 7.13 27.92
N SER A 440 -11.81 8.34 27.38
CA SER A 440 -12.56 9.51 27.82
C SER A 440 -13.24 10.19 26.64
N MET A 441 -14.56 10.37 26.70
CA MET A 441 -15.32 11.11 25.69
C MET A 441 -16.09 12.24 26.36
N GLY A 442 -15.80 13.49 25.98
CA GLY A 442 -16.37 14.69 26.56
C GLY A 442 -15.42 15.43 27.50
N ASP A 443 -15.70 16.71 27.72
CA ASP A 443 -14.91 17.55 28.62
C ASP A 443 -15.29 17.27 30.08
N LEU A 444 -14.29 16.97 30.93
CA LEU A 444 -14.47 16.68 32.36
C LEU A 444 -14.76 17.91 33.23
N LYS A 445 -14.96 19.09 32.62
CA LYS A 445 -15.27 20.32 33.34
C LYS A 445 -16.76 20.34 33.68
N GLU A 446 -17.08 20.56 34.96
CA GLU A 446 -18.46 20.60 35.47
C GLU A 446 -19.32 21.62 34.68
N ASN A 447 -20.58 21.24 34.39
CA ASN A 447 -21.64 22.04 33.73
C ASN A 447 -21.65 22.18 32.19
N HIS A 448 -20.88 21.39 31.44
CA HIS A 448 -21.00 21.40 29.97
C HIS A 448 -21.56 20.08 29.41
N CYS A 449 -22.66 20.19 28.64
CA CYS A 449 -23.14 19.09 27.81
C CYS A 449 -22.11 18.81 26.71
N CYS A 450 -21.69 17.56 26.56
CA CYS A 450 -20.67 17.16 25.61
C CYS A 450 -21.25 16.57 24.32
N TYR A 451 -22.47 16.05 24.26
CA TYR A 451 -23.12 15.60 23.00
C TYR A 451 -22.28 14.65 22.10
N ASN A 452 -21.26 13.99 22.64
CA ASN A 452 -20.45 13.05 21.85
C ASN A 452 -21.31 11.87 21.43
N PHE A 453 -21.30 11.52 20.14
CA PHE A 453 -22.10 10.41 19.63
C PHE A 453 -23.58 10.51 20.04
N TYR A 454 -24.13 11.74 20.13
CA TYR A 454 -25.47 11.99 20.67
C TYR A 454 -26.55 11.16 19.98
N TYR A 455 -26.46 11.06 18.65
CA TYR A 455 -27.38 10.34 17.78
C TYR A 455 -26.92 8.91 17.42
N ALA A 456 -25.85 8.42 18.06
CA ALA A 456 -25.35 7.09 17.75
C ALA A 456 -26.41 6.03 18.03
N SER A 457 -26.53 5.08 17.12
CA SER A 457 -27.39 3.91 17.27
C SER A 457 -26.61 2.65 17.64
N SER A 458 -25.28 2.72 17.67
CA SER A 458 -24.41 1.60 18.01
C SER A 458 -23.20 2.09 18.80
N LEU A 459 -22.97 1.44 19.94
CA LEU A 459 -21.72 1.50 20.70
C LEU A 459 -21.27 0.06 20.97
N VAL A 460 -20.13 -0.32 20.40
CA VAL A 460 -19.51 -1.62 20.61
C VAL A 460 -18.19 -1.45 21.33
N LEU A 461 -18.02 -2.14 22.46
CA LEU A 461 -16.76 -2.25 23.19
C LEU A 461 -16.47 -3.74 23.38
N ARG A 462 -15.43 -4.28 22.75
CA ARG A 462 -15.12 -5.72 22.77
C ARG A 462 -13.61 -5.98 22.89
N ASN A 463 -13.25 -7.02 23.65
CA ASN A 463 -11.87 -7.49 23.78
C ASN A 463 -10.88 -6.38 24.22
N LEU A 464 -11.20 -5.74 25.36
CA LEU A 464 -10.43 -4.65 25.98
C LEU A 464 -9.91 -5.04 27.39
N PRO A 465 -9.11 -6.11 27.53
CA PRO A 465 -8.75 -6.72 28.82
C PRO A 465 -8.04 -5.78 29.82
N LYS A 466 -7.31 -4.76 29.34
CA LYS A 466 -6.58 -3.80 30.20
C LYS A 466 -7.34 -2.51 30.50
N LEU A 467 -8.59 -2.37 30.06
CA LEU A 467 -9.36 -1.14 30.27
C LEU A 467 -9.62 -0.93 31.77
N LYS A 468 -9.10 0.17 32.32
CA LYS A 468 -9.23 0.56 33.74
C LYS A 468 -10.22 1.69 33.94
N SER A 469 -10.30 2.61 32.97
CA SER A 469 -11.10 3.84 33.06
C SER A 469 -11.92 4.03 31.80
N LEU A 470 -13.23 4.20 31.98
CA LEU A 470 -14.18 4.56 30.92
C LEU A 470 -15.01 5.74 31.43
N VAL A 471 -14.90 6.87 30.74
CA VAL A 471 -15.52 8.13 31.14
C VAL A 471 -16.30 8.71 29.97
N PHE A 472 -17.58 8.99 30.19
CA PHE A 472 -18.44 9.69 29.26
C PHE A 472 -18.96 10.98 29.91
N GLY A 473 -18.85 12.09 29.19
CA GLY A 473 -19.39 13.38 29.59
C GLY A 473 -20.92 13.45 29.43
N SER A 474 -21.51 14.51 29.98
CA SER A 474 -22.96 14.72 29.97
C SER A 474 -23.54 14.72 28.55
N TYR A 475 -24.63 13.98 28.32
CA TYR A 475 -25.30 13.82 27.01
C TYR A 475 -24.49 13.06 25.94
N ALA A 476 -23.39 12.40 26.28
CA ALA A 476 -22.80 11.42 25.37
C ALA A 476 -23.76 10.24 25.14
N PHE A 477 -23.90 9.77 23.90
CA PHE A 477 -24.77 8.63 23.54
C PHE A 477 -26.24 8.77 23.96
N HIS A 478 -26.75 10.00 24.11
CA HIS A 478 -28.06 10.29 24.72
C HIS A 478 -29.24 9.56 24.04
N GLU A 479 -29.31 9.55 22.71
CA GLU A 479 -30.41 8.87 22.00
C GLU A 479 -30.30 7.33 22.00
N PHE A 480 -29.13 6.77 22.32
CA PHE A 480 -28.90 5.32 22.41
C PHE A 480 -29.32 4.72 23.75
N LEU A 481 -29.18 5.49 24.83
CA LEU A 481 -29.46 5.06 26.21
C LEU A 481 -30.90 4.55 26.48
N PRO A 482 -31.95 4.88 25.69
CA PRO A 482 -33.27 4.26 25.80
C PRO A 482 -33.34 2.76 25.43
N ALA A 483 -32.29 2.18 24.80
CA ALA A 483 -32.33 0.80 24.27
C ALA A 483 -31.24 -0.16 24.81
N LEU A 484 -30.27 0.31 25.59
CA LEU A 484 -29.16 -0.52 26.08
C LEU A 484 -29.63 -1.54 27.15
N LYS A 485 -29.88 -2.80 26.79
CA LYS A 485 -30.42 -3.82 27.72
C LYS A 485 -29.38 -4.54 28.59
N VAL A 486 -28.12 -4.68 28.15
CA VAL A 486 -27.09 -5.49 28.83
C VAL A 486 -25.71 -4.83 28.73
N PHE A 487 -24.97 -4.80 29.84
CA PHE A 487 -23.55 -4.45 29.91
C PHE A 487 -22.78 -5.70 30.41
N SER A 488 -21.85 -6.23 29.62
CA SER A 488 -21.13 -7.48 29.96
C SER A 488 -19.61 -7.35 29.79
N CYS A 489 -18.86 -7.63 30.85
CA CYS A 489 -17.42 -7.88 30.84
C CYS A 489 -17.21 -9.33 31.30
N GLU A 490 -17.26 -10.27 30.36
CA GLU A 490 -17.14 -11.71 30.63
C GLU A 490 -15.78 -12.20 30.10
N ASP A 491 -14.89 -12.57 31.03
CA ASP A 491 -13.79 -13.47 30.73
C ASP A 491 -13.44 -14.28 32.00
N GLU A 492 -13.36 -15.61 31.89
CA GLU A 492 -13.10 -16.52 33.03
C GLU A 492 -11.65 -16.42 33.56
N CYS A 493 -10.79 -15.65 32.90
CA CYS A 493 -9.38 -15.45 33.26
C CYS A 493 -8.98 -13.99 33.55
N SER A 494 -9.91 -13.02 33.54
CA SER A 494 -9.53 -11.60 33.66
C SER A 494 -9.77 -11.02 35.06
N GLN A 495 -8.68 -10.57 35.68
CA GLN A 495 -8.67 -9.65 36.82
C GLN A 495 -9.06 -8.21 36.40
N SER A 496 -10.02 -8.05 35.50
CA SER A 496 -10.52 -6.73 35.14
C SER A 496 -11.28 -6.14 36.34
N LEU A 497 -10.98 -4.88 36.69
CA LEU A 497 -11.56 -4.14 37.83
C LEU A 497 -11.12 -4.55 39.26
N THR A 498 -10.14 -5.44 39.45
CA THR A 498 -9.68 -5.89 40.80
C THR A 498 -9.26 -4.79 41.78
N ASN A 499 -8.89 -3.61 41.26
CA ASN A 499 -8.53 -2.42 42.05
C ASN A 499 -9.45 -1.21 41.82
N ALA A 500 -10.58 -1.38 41.12
CA ALA A 500 -11.54 -0.30 40.92
C ALA A 500 -12.25 0.01 42.25
N HIS A 501 -12.08 1.24 42.74
CA HIS A 501 -12.64 1.67 44.04
C HIS A 501 -14.10 2.12 43.94
N THR A 502 -14.56 2.53 42.77
CA THR A 502 -15.96 2.89 42.52
C THR A 502 -16.24 2.70 41.05
N ILE A 503 -17.36 2.03 40.74
CA ILE A 503 -17.90 1.95 39.39
C ILE A 503 -19.19 2.78 39.42
N THR A 504 -19.22 3.85 38.63
CA THR A 504 -20.41 4.70 38.51
C THR A 504 -21.06 4.44 37.16
N ILE A 505 -22.30 3.97 37.22
CA ILE A 505 -23.16 3.79 36.05
C ILE A 505 -24.30 4.79 36.24
N GLU A 506 -24.29 5.88 35.45
CA GLU A 506 -25.22 6.99 35.59
C GLU A 506 -26.01 7.18 34.29
N ASN A 507 -27.33 7.35 34.42
CA ASN A 507 -28.27 7.61 33.31
C ASN A 507 -28.38 6.49 32.27
N VAL A 508 -28.41 5.24 32.74
CA VAL A 508 -28.59 4.05 31.87
C VAL A 508 -29.88 3.30 32.25
N PRO A 509 -31.08 3.89 32.01
CA PRO A 509 -32.36 3.40 32.55
C PRO A 509 -32.76 2.00 32.07
N SER A 510 -32.22 1.59 30.93
CA SER A 510 -32.60 0.41 30.15
C SER A 510 -31.78 -0.83 30.48
N VAL A 511 -30.68 -0.69 31.22
CA VAL A 511 -29.80 -1.83 31.52
C VAL A 511 -30.47 -2.74 32.55
N THR A 512 -30.69 -3.98 32.14
CA THR A 512 -31.36 -5.04 32.93
C THR A 512 -30.37 -6.04 33.52
N LYS A 513 -29.15 -6.11 32.97
CA LYS A 513 -28.10 -7.03 33.40
C LYS A 513 -26.72 -6.37 33.29
N VAL A 514 -25.95 -6.49 34.36
CA VAL A 514 -24.52 -6.14 34.42
C VAL A 514 -23.76 -7.42 34.75
N SER A 515 -23.04 -7.99 33.78
CA SER A 515 -22.16 -9.15 34.02
C SER A 515 -20.75 -8.66 34.28
N LEU A 516 -20.21 -8.99 35.45
CA LEU A 516 -18.84 -8.70 35.87
C LEU A 516 -18.13 -10.03 36.20
N SER A 517 -16.80 -10.10 36.02
CA SER A 517 -16.05 -11.31 36.37
C SER A 517 -16.11 -11.60 37.89
N LYS A 518 -15.96 -12.88 38.30
CA LYS A 518 -16.00 -13.31 39.72
C LYS A 518 -15.01 -12.56 40.63
N THR A 519 -13.98 -11.93 40.05
CA THR A 519 -12.92 -11.20 40.75
C THR A 519 -13.05 -9.67 40.67
N ALA A 520 -14.12 -9.13 40.08
CA ALA A 520 -14.31 -7.69 39.90
C ALA A 520 -14.37 -6.88 41.22
N PHE A 521 -14.57 -7.55 42.36
CA PHE A 521 -14.64 -6.93 43.70
C PHE A 521 -13.83 -7.69 44.77
N ALA A 522 -12.53 -7.89 44.55
CA ALA A 522 -11.65 -8.56 45.53
C ALA A 522 -11.54 -7.81 46.89
N THR A 523 -11.90 -6.51 46.96
CA THR A 523 -12.06 -5.77 48.21
C THR A 523 -13.33 -4.90 48.20
N LYS A 524 -14.04 -4.80 49.33
CA LYS A 524 -15.31 -4.05 49.48
C LYS A 524 -15.14 -2.58 49.07
N LYS A 525 -15.60 -2.18 47.89
CA LYS A 525 -15.86 -0.78 47.51
C LYS A 525 -17.03 -0.63 46.53
N ARG A 526 -17.52 0.60 46.42
CA ARG A 526 -18.92 1.02 46.20
C ARG A 526 -19.30 1.00 44.70
N VAL A 527 -20.35 0.27 44.34
CA VAL A 527 -20.98 0.41 43.01
C VAL A 527 -22.08 1.47 43.12
N LEU A 528 -21.95 2.55 42.36
CA LEU A 528 -22.89 3.65 42.38
C LEU A 528 -23.71 3.63 41.10
N ILE A 529 -24.94 3.13 41.21
CA ILE A 529 -25.89 3.11 40.10
C ILE A 529 -26.89 4.26 40.31
N ARG A 530 -26.86 5.24 39.41
CA ARG A 530 -27.76 6.40 39.42
C ARG A 530 -28.62 6.39 38.16
N ASN A 531 -29.93 6.57 38.32
CA ASN A 531 -30.89 6.60 37.21
C ASN A 531 -30.89 5.35 36.30
N ALA A 532 -30.72 4.14 36.88
CA ALA A 532 -30.92 2.85 36.19
C ALA A 532 -32.06 2.06 36.86
N PHE A 533 -33.29 2.30 36.43
CA PHE A 533 -34.50 1.84 37.13
C PHE A 533 -34.73 0.32 37.03
N GLU A 534 -34.36 -0.31 35.91
CA GLU A 534 -34.53 -1.76 35.72
C GLU A 534 -33.43 -2.62 36.36
N LEU A 535 -32.25 -2.05 36.59
CA LEU A 535 -31.10 -2.72 37.20
C LEU A 535 -31.31 -3.02 38.70
N ARG A 536 -32.12 -2.20 39.39
CA ARG A 536 -32.44 -2.39 40.81
C ARG A 536 -33.26 -3.67 41.08
N LYS A 537 -33.88 -4.26 40.05
CA LYS A 537 -34.69 -5.49 40.16
C LYS A 537 -33.87 -6.77 39.96
N ALA A 538 -32.60 -6.67 39.53
CA ALA A 538 -31.77 -7.80 39.09
C ALA A 538 -30.51 -8.05 39.95
N ILE A 539 -30.47 -7.54 41.19
CA ILE A 539 -29.35 -7.76 42.11
C ILE A 539 -29.73 -8.88 43.09
N VAL A 540 -29.09 -10.05 42.95
CA VAL A 540 -28.84 -10.99 44.06
C VAL A 540 -27.36 -10.89 44.40
#